data_AF-A0A1M4WC38-F1
#
_entry.id   AF-A0A1M4WC38-F1
#
_cell.length_a   1.000
_cell.length_b   1.000
_cell.length_c   1.000
_cell.angle_alpha   90.00
_cell.angle_beta   90.00
_cell.angle_gamma   90.00
#
_symmetry.space_group_name_H-M   'P 1'
#
loop_
_entity.id
_entity.type
_entity.pdbx_description
1 polymer ?
#
loop_
_entity_poly.entity_id
_entity_poly.type
_entity_poly.pdbx_seq_one_letter_code
_entity_poly.pdbx_strand_id
1 'polypeptide(L)'
;MFFIDGEEYPSLNGTGTEDYFNHTWGMQRNAYPLFETIVHEGDTDGFQVSYRFHFKDPVCFEKSLKVTIEHEHANHLSDNWSSTTYWYQTLPTSKKVTILPVEERLPNVPTPPGRELKLPEMTYEMKL
;
A
#
# COMPACT_ATOMS: atom_id res chain seq x y z
N MET A 1 1.46 10.22 -4.68
CA MET A 1 1.84 11.61 -5.03
C MET A 1 2.89 12.12 -4.05
N PHE A 2 3.91 12.82 -4.57
CA PHE A 2 4.96 13.46 -3.76
C PHE A 2 4.94 14.97 -4.04
N PHE A 3 4.84 15.75 -2.98
CA PHE A 3 4.93 17.21 -2.99
C PHE A 3 6.22 17.59 -2.28
N ILE A 4 7.14 18.20 -3.02
CA ILE A 4 8.48 18.53 -2.53
C ILE A 4 8.53 20.03 -2.26
N ASP A 5 9.09 20.43 -1.13
CA ASP A 5 9.39 21.81 -0.77
C ASP A 5 8.22 22.81 -0.86
N GLY A 6 7.01 22.33 -0.58
CA GLY A 6 5.80 23.15 -0.50
C GLY A 6 5.11 23.40 -1.84
N GLU A 7 5.43 22.60 -2.85
CA GLU A 7 4.76 22.60 -4.16
C GLU A 7 3.22 22.52 -4.06
N GLU A 8 2.53 23.28 -4.91
CA GLU A 8 1.07 23.25 -5.05
C GLU A 8 0.59 21.97 -5.75
N TYR A 9 1.32 21.53 -6.78
CA TYR A 9 1.06 20.31 -7.55
C TYR A 9 2.21 19.32 -7.37
N PRO A 10 1.94 18.01 -7.29
CA PRO A 10 2.99 17.03 -7.04
C PRO A 10 3.92 16.93 -8.26
N SER A 11 5.22 17.08 -8.02
CA SER A 11 6.26 16.86 -9.05
C SER A 11 6.41 15.38 -9.42
N LEU A 12 6.10 14.46 -8.49
CA LEU A 12 6.01 13.02 -8.76
C LEU A 12 4.59 12.53 -8.57
N ASN A 13 3.94 12.22 -9.70
CA ASN A 13 2.62 11.60 -9.72
C ASN A 13 2.70 10.16 -10.22
N GLY A 14 2.02 9.24 -9.51
CA GLY A 14 2.02 7.82 -9.83
C GLY A 14 0.89 7.45 -10.80
N THR A 15 0.85 6.18 -11.18
CA THR A 15 -0.17 5.60 -12.07
C THR A 15 -1.08 4.58 -11.36
N GLY A 16 -0.57 3.94 -10.31
CA GLY A 16 -1.25 2.93 -9.52
C GLY A 16 -0.43 2.57 -8.29
N THR A 17 -1.06 1.97 -7.29
CA THR A 17 -0.36 1.56 -6.06
C THR A 17 0.58 0.39 -6.35
N GLU A 18 0.15 -0.61 -7.12
CA GLU A 18 0.99 -1.72 -7.54
C GLU A 18 2.18 -1.23 -8.37
N ASP A 19 1.96 -0.29 -9.28
CA ASP A 19 3.02 0.31 -10.10
C ASP A 19 4.05 1.03 -9.23
N TYR A 20 3.60 1.74 -8.18
CA TYR A 20 4.49 2.36 -7.21
C TYR A 20 5.34 1.34 -6.45
N PHE A 21 4.83 0.13 -6.18
CA PHE A 21 5.61 -0.97 -5.60
C PHE A 21 6.41 -1.79 -6.64
N ASN A 22 6.58 -1.27 -7.87
CA ASN A 22 7.27 -1.91 -9.00
C ASN A 22 6.62 -3.25 -9.44
N HIS A 23 5.30 -3.36 -9.27
CA HIS A 23 4.50 -4.44 -9.81
C HIS A 23 3.77 -3.97 -11.08
N THR A 24 2.90 -4.81 -11.62
CA THR A 24 2.06 -4.50 -12.78
C THR A 24 0.87 -5.45 -12.78
N TRP A 25 -0.29 -5.02 -13.29
CA TRP A 25 -1.50 -5.85 -13.39
C TRP A 25 -1.90 -6.47 -12.04
N GLY A 26 -1.90 -5.65 -10.99
CA GLY A 26 -2.12 -6.06 -9.60
C GLY A 26 -0.84 -6.40 -8.83
N MET A 27 -1.00 -6.63 -7.53
CA MET A 27 0.13 -7.06 -6.68
C MET A 27 0.63 -8.44 -7.11
N GLN A 28 1.94 -8.63 -7.11
CA GLN A 28 2.57 -9.86 -7.58
C GLN A 28 3.17 -10.64 -6.40
N ARG A 29 3.21 -11.97 -6.49
CA ARG A 29 3.84 -12.85 -5.47
C ARG A 29 5.36 -12.90 -5.66
N ASN A 30 6.02 -11.78 -5.40
CA ASN A 30 7.44 -11.59 -5.65
C ASN A 30 8.16 -11.20 -4.36
N ALA A 31 9.44 -11.59 -4.23
CA ALA A 31 10.32 -11.24 -3.12
C ALA A 31 11.65 -10.68 -3.65
N TYR A 32 11.81 -9.34 -3.62
CA TYR A 32 13.07 -8.68 -3.99
C TYR A 32 13.65 -7.86 -2.83
N PRO A 33 14.98 -7.65 -2.80
CA PRO A 33 15.63 -6.98 -1.66
C PRO A 33 15.15 -5.56 -1.37
N LEU A 34 14.66 -4.84 -2.39
CA LEU A 34 14.26 -3.43 -2.27
C LEU A 34 12.76 -3.20 -2.45
N PHE A 35 12.01 -4.21 -2.89
CA PHE A 35 10.55 -4.15 -2.98
C PHE A 35 9.98 -5.56 -3.04
N GLU A 36 8.84 -5.81 -2.40
CA GLU A 36 8.18 -7.11 -2.48
C GLU A 36 6.72 -7.05 -2.04
N THR A 37 6.05 -8.19 -2.19
CA THR A 37 4.81 -8.51 -1.49
C THR A 37 5.12 -9.51 -0.37
N ILE A 38 5.09 -9.03 0.88
CA ILE A 38 5.27 -9.89 2.07
C ILE A 38 4.04 -10.79 2.23
N VAL A 39 2.86 -10.21 2.08
CA VAL A 39 1.57 -10.90 2.19
C VAL A 39 0.72 -10.53 0.98
N HIS A 40 0.33 -11.51 0.19
CA HIS A 40 -0.46 -11.31 -1.01
C HIS A 40 -1.95 -11.46 -0.71
N GLU A 41 -2.79 -10.57 -1.25
CA GLU A 41 -4.25 -10.54 -1.00
C GLU A 41 -4.95 -11.86 -1.35
N GLY A 42 -4.48 -12.56 -2.39
CA GLY A 42 -5.04 -13.85 -2.79
C GLY A 42 -4.68 -15.02 -1.86
N ASP A 43 -3.78 -14.83 -0.91
CA ASP A 43 -3.41 -15.82 0.11
C ASP A 43 -4.05 -15.48 1.48
N THR A 44 -4.87 -14.44 1.52
CA THR A 44 -5.60 -13.97 2.70
C THR A 44 -7.05 -13.65 2.31
N ASP A 45 -7.86 -13.18 3.27
CA ASP A 45 -9.20 -12.65 2.99
C ASP A 45 -9.15 -11.18 2.52
N GLY A 46 -8.23 -10.85 1.59
CA GLY A 46 -8.09 -9.51 1.00
C GLY A 46 -7.12 -8.56 1.72
N PHE A 47 -6.33 -9.06 2.67
CA PHE A 47 -5.25 -8.31 3.32
C PHE A 47 -3.93 -8.42 2.54
N GLN A 48 -3.25 -7.29 2.34
CA GLN A 48 -2.01 -7.25 1.58
C GLN A 48 -0.96 -6.39 2.28
N VAL A 49 0.31 -6.79 2.14
CA VAL A 49 1.46 -6.04 2.64
C VAL A 49 2.55 -6.05 1.57
N SER A 50 2.98 -4.86 1.17
CA SER A 50 4.14 -4.64 0.31
C SER A 50 5.04 -3.57 0.89
N TYR A 51 6.32 -3.61 0.51
CA TYR A 51 7.25 -2.52 0.78
C TYR A 51 8.00 -2.11 -0.48
N ARG A 52 8.55 -0.89 -0.44
CA ARG A 52 9.55 -0.38 -1.38
C ARG A 52 10.54 0.50 -0.62
N PHE A 53 11.82 0.25 -0.83
CA PHE A 53 12.91 1.07 -0.31
C PHE A 53 13.53 1.91 -1.41
N HIS A 54 13.49 3.23 -1.24
CA HIS A 54 14.14 4.21 -2.13
C HIS A 54 15.64 4.35 -1.84
N PHE A 55 16.38 3.24 -1.84
CA PHE A 55 17.81 3.24 -1.51
C PHE A 55 18.67 3.74 -2.68
N LYS A 56 18.33 3.34 -3.91
CA LYS A 56 19.03 3.77 -5.14
C LYS A 56 18.42 5.02 -5.78
N ASP A 57 17.20 5.35 -5.38
CA ASP A 57 16.34 6.38 -5.95
C ASP A 57 15.69 7.22 -4.82
N PRO A 58 16.49 7.85 -3.93
CA PRO A 58 15.96 8.62 -2.81
C PRO A 58 15.12 9.80 -3.31
N VAL A 59 14.03 10.07 -2.60
CA VAL A 59 13.24 11.30 -2.82
C VAL A 59 13.80 12.41 -1.94
N CYS A 60 14.60 13.27 -2.54
CA CYS A 60 15.27 14.38 -1.85
C CYS A 60 14.33 15.58 -1.67
N PHE A 61 14.55 16.35 -0.60
CA PHE A 61 13.84 17.60 -0.30
C PHE A 61 14.76 18.54 0.51
N GLU A 62 14.55 19.85 0.41
CA GLU A 62 15.33 20.86 1.15
C GLU A 62 14.55 21.43 2.35
N LYS A 63 13.25 21.67 2.18
CA LYS A 63 12.38 22.36 3.15
C LYS A 63 11.31 21.44 3.72
N SER A 64 10.65 20.64 2.88
CA SER A 64 9.53 19.79 3.32
C SER A 64 9.22 18.68 2.33
N LEU A 65 8.71 17.56 2.83
CA LEU A 65 8.20 16.48 2.01
C LEU A 65 6.80 16.09 2.48
N LYS A 66 5.85 16.01 1.55
CA LYS A 66 4.54 15.40 1.77
C LYS A 66 4.34 14.28 0.75
N VAL A 67 4.07 13.08 1.24
CA VAL A 67 3.79 11.91 0.42
C VAL A 67 2.38 11.43 0.72
N THR A 68 1.63 11.11 -0.33
CA THR A 68 0.29 10.52 -0.23
C THR A 68 0.16 9.35 -1.20
N ILE A 69 -0.72 8.41 -0.92
CA ILE A 69 -1.18 7.38 -1.85
C ILE A 69 -2.70 7.52 -1.92
N GLU A 70 -3.27 7.41 -3.11
CA GLU A 70 -4.72 7.44 -3.28
C GLU A 70 -5.32 6.09 -2.88
N HIS A 71 -6.48 6.12 -2.23
CA HIS A 71 -7.23 4.91 -1.90
C HIS A 71 -8.08 4.50 -3.12
N GLU A 72 -7.42 3.84 -4.07
CA GLU A 72 -7.92 3.63 -5.44
C GLU A 72 -8.15 4.95 -6.21
N HIS A 73 -8.70 4.86 -7.42
CA HIS A 73 -8.95 6.02 -8.26
C HIS A 73 -9.83 7.05 -7.54
N ALA A 74 -9.36 8.29 -7.45
CA ALA A 74 -10.06 9.40 -6.83
C ALA A 74 -10.47 9.17 -5.35
N ASN A 75 -9.74 8.31 -4.62
CA ASN A 75 -10.00 7.99 -3.22
C ASN A 75 -11.42 7.44 -2.97
N HIS A 76 -11.97 6.69 -3.92
CA HIS A 76 -13.36 6.25 -3.81
C HIS A 76 -13.55 5.03 -2.89
N LEU A 77 -12.48 4.30 -2.56
CA LEU A 77 -12.53 3.22 -1.58
C LEU A 77 -12.28 3.70 -0.15
N SER A 78 -12.79 2.91 0.79
CA SER A 78 -12.67 3.14 2.23
C SER A 78 -12.02 1.95 2.93
N ASP A 79 -10.96 1.41 2.35
CA ASP A 79 -10.22 0.30 2.95
C ASP A 79 -9.48 0.74 4.23
N ASN A 80 -9.04 -0.24 5.02
CA ASN A 80 -8.20 0.03 6.19
C ASN A 80 -6.72 0.06 5.78
N TRP A 81 -6.12 1.25 5.85
CA TRP A 81 -4.73 1.46 5.49
C TRP A 81 -3.87 1.73 6.71
N SER A 82 -2.67 1.14 6.71
CA SER A 82 -1.60 1.52 7.62
C SER A 82 -0.28 1.57 6.85
N SER A 83 0.60 2.49 7.22
CA SER A 83 1.89 2.64 6.56
C SER A 83 2.97 3.03 7.56
N THR A 84 4.21 2.75 7.21
CA THR A 84 5.40 3.19 7.94
C THR A 84 6.39 3.75 6.95
N THR A 85 6.86 4.96 7.21
CA THR A 85 7.81 5.66 6.34
C THR A 85 9.13 5.86 7.07
N TYR A 86 10.22 5.63 6.36
CA TYR A 86 11.58 5.87 6.84
C TYR A 86 12.18 7.02 6.04
N TRP A 87 12.80 7.99 6.73
CA TRP A 87 13.47 9.12 6.08
C TRP A 87 14.64 9.61 6.91
N TYR A 88 15.50 10.40 6.27
CA TYR A 88 16.58 11.12 6.92
C TYR A 88 16.34 12.61 6.73
N GLN A 89 16.68 13.40 7.75
CA GLN A 89 16.66 14.85 7.69
C GLN A 89 17.69 15.44 8.64
N THR A 90 18.13 16.67 8.37
CA THR A 90 18.89 17.46 9.34
C THR A 90 17.97 17.84 10.52
N LEU A 91 18.53 17.80 11.73
CA LEU A 91 17.85 18.24 12.95
C LEU A 91 17.96 19.76 13.13
N PRO A 92 16.99 20.41 13.81
CA PRO A 92 15.85 19.82 14.53
C PRO A 92 14.66 19.48 13.63
N THR A 93 13.88 18.47 14.03
CA THR A 93 12.57 18.21 13.41
C THR A 93 11.57 19.27 13.88
N SER A 94 10.89 19.92 12.93
CA SER A 94 9.93 21.00 13.22
C SER A 94 8.69 20.53 13.99
N LYS A 95 8.34 19.24 13.89
CA LYS A 95 7.22 18.63 14.59
C LYS A 95 7.65 17.35 15.30
N LYS A 96 7.17 17.16 16.53
CA LYS A 96 7.34 15.90 17.24
C LYS A 96 6.57 14.80 16.51
N VAL A 97 7.25 13.70 16.17
CA VAL A 97 6.61 12.51 15.62
C VAL A 97 5.86 11.82 16.75
N THR A 98 4.58 11.52 16.52
CA THR A 98 3.72 10.78 17.44
C THR A 98 3.00 9.69 16.65
N ILE A 99 2.51 8.67 17.37
CA ILE A 99 1.68 7.61 16.79
C ILE A 99 0.32 7.63 17.50
N LEU A 100 -0.71 7.16 16.81
CA LEU A 100 -2.03 6.99 17.39
C LEU A 100 -2.01 6.01 18.58
N PRO A 101 -2.97 6.08 19.51
CA PRO A 101 -3.18 5.04 20.52
C PRO A 101 -3.32 3.63 19.90
N VAL A 102 -3.08 2.58 20.67
CA VAL A 102 -3.13 1.20 20.15
C VAL A 102 -4.53 0.86 19.64
N GLU A 103 -5.54 1.31 20.36
CA GLU A 103 -6.96 1.05 20.14
C GLU A 103 -7.44 1.60 18.78
N GLU A 104 -6.82 2.68 18.31
CA GLU A 104 -7.11 3.32 17.02
C GLU A 104 -6.30 2.73 15.85
N ARG A 105 -5.40 1.78 16.12
CA ARG A 105 -4.54 1.13 15.12
C ARG A 105 -4.80 -0.37 14.99
N LEU A 106 -5.84 -0.89 15.65
CA LEU A 106 -6.26 -2.26 15.47
C LEU A 106 -6.91 -2.42 14.09
N PRO A 107 -6.61 -3.50 13.36
CA PRO A 107 -7.23 -3.74 12.07
C PRO A 107 -8.74 -3.93 12.25
N ASN A 108 -9.50 -3.25 11.40
CA ASN A 108 -10.92 -3.50 11.24
C ASN A 108 -11.05 -4.75 10.36
N VAL A 109 -11.07 -5.92 11.01
CA VAL A 109 -11.25 -7.20 10.32
C VAL A 109 -12.77 -7.44 10.21
N PRO A 110 -13.39 -7.24 9.03
CA PRO A 110 -14.76 -7.65 8.85
C PRO A 110 -14.86 -9.15 9.09
N THR A 111 -15.87 -9.58 9.84
CA THR A 111 -16.22 -11.01 9.91
C THR A 111 -17.10 -11.30 8.71
N PRO A 112 -16.58 -11.89 7.61
CA PRO A 112 -17.42 -12.17 6.47
C PRO A 112 -18.54 -13.13 6.88
N PRO A 113 -19.76 -12.99 6.34
CA PRO A 113 -20.73 -14.07 6.42
C PRO A 113 -20.10 -15.32 5.80
N GLY A 114 -20.26 -16.48 6.44
CA GLY A 114 -19.72 -17.73 5.91
C GLY A 114 -20.12 -17.91 4.44
N ARG A 115 -19.14 -18.00 3.53
CA ARG A 115 -19.41 -18.24 2.11
C ARG A 115 -19.87 -19.70 1.94
N GLU A 116 -21.16 -19.91 1.73
CA GLU A 116 -21.63 -21.15 1.10
C GLU A 116 -21.28 -21.10 -0.39
N LEU A 117 -20.09 -21.59 -0.73
CA LEU A 117 -19.72 -21.80 -2.13
C LEU A 117 -20.51 -23.00 -2.66
N LYS A 118 -21.55 -22.74 -3.46
CA LYS A 118 -22.13 -23.77 -4.33
C LYS A 118 -21.18 -24.01 -5.47
N LEU A 119 -20.45 -25.13 -5.43
CA LEU A 119 -19.67 -25.56 -6.58
C LEU A 119 -20.62 -25.75 -7.77
N PRO A 120 -20.27 -25.26 -8.97
CA PRO A 120 -21.06 -25.52 -10.16
C PRO A 120 -21.12 -27.03 -10.43
N GLU A 121 -22.23 -27.50 -10.98
CA GLU A 121 -22.28 -28.88 -11.46
C GLU A 121 -21.23 -29.06 -12.56
N MET A 122 -20.27 -29.96 -12.33
CA MET A 122 -19.29 -30.31 -13.35
C MET A 122 -20.00 -30.93 -14.55
N THR A 123 -19.64 -30.48 -15.75
CA THR A 123 -20.07 -31.15 -16.99
C THR A 123 -19.48 -32.55 -17.06
N TYR A 124 -20.00 -33.39 -17.96
CA TYR A 124 -19.44 -34.73 -18.19
C TYR A 124 -17.95 -34.67 -18.58
N GLU A 125 -17.56 -33.72 -19.41
CA GLU A 125 -16.17 -33.53 -19.85
C GLU A 125 -15.23 -33.11 -18.72
N MET A 126 -15.72 -32.36 -17.73
CA MET A 126 -14.94 -31.94 -16.55
C MET A 126 -14.76 -33.06 -15.51
N LYS A 127 -15.48 -34.17 -15.65
CA LYS A 127 -15.42 -35.34 -14.74
C LYS A 127 -14.51 -36.45 -15.26
N LEU A 128 -14.00 -36.34 -16.49
CA LEU A 128 -13.03 -37.24 -17.11
C LEU A 128 -11.60 -36.79 -16.79
#